data_AF-A0ABC8UGF2-F1
#
_entry.id   AF-A0ABC8UGF2-F1
#
_cell.length_a   1.000
_cell.length_b   1.000
_cell.length_c   1.000
_cell.angle_alpha   90.00
_cell.angle_beta   90.00
_cell.angle_gamma   90.00
#
_symmetry.space_group_name_H-M   'P 1'
#
loop_
_entity.id
_entity.type
_entity.pdbx_description
1 polymer ?
#
loop_
_entity_poly.entity_id
_entity_poly.type
_entity_poly.pdbx_seq_one_letter_code
_entity_poly.pdbx_strand_id
1 'polypeptide(L)'
;MASMMMFTDCSSSSMAARLPPLSPRSFFHFHPSMPFHLSLTNPTFPRTIITFHRPSPSSSVITAAMTTEAFAKVIDGKSVAKEIRDEITAEISRMKDSIGIVPGLAVILVGDRKDSATYVRNKKKASESVGVNSYEVFLPENSTEEEVLNYISNFNDDPSVHGILIQLPLPSHMNEQNILNAVCIEKDVDGFHPLNIGRLAMRGREPLFVPCTPKGCIELLHRYGVNIKGKRAVVIGRSNIVGMPAALLLQREDATVSVVHSRTKKPEEITKQADIIIAAVGQPNMVRGSWIKPGAVIIDVGINPVELVYYAAAMTTEAFAKVIDGKSVAKEIRDEITAEISRMKDSIGIVPGLAVILVGDRKDSATYVRNKKKASESVGVNSYEVFLPENSTEEEVLNYISNFNDDPSVHGILIQLPLPSHMNEQNILNAVCIEKDVDGFHPLNIGRLAMRGREPLFVPCTPKGCIELLHRYGVNIKGKRAVVIGRSNIVGMPAALLLQREDATVSVVHSRTKKPEEITKQADIIIAAVGQPNMVRGSWIKPGAVIIDVGINPVEDAKSPRGYKLVGDVCYEEASKIASAITPVPGGVGPMTIAMLLLNTLISAKRAHNFQ
;
A
#
# COMPACT_ATOMS: atom_id res chain seq x y z
N MET A 1 32.48 -56.06 -18.60
CA MET A 1 33.72 -55.34 -19.00
C MET A 1 33.75 -54.07 -18.15
N ALA A 2 34.30 -54.03 -16.93
CA ALA A 2 35.68 -54.26 -16.47
C ALA A 2 36.69 -53.19 -16.97
N SER A 3 37.44 -52.64 -16.00
CA SER A 3 38.56 -51.67 -16.02
C SER A 3 38.21 -50.18 -16.12
N MET A 4 38.49 -49.27 -15.18
CA MET A 4 39.52 -49.10 -14.12
C MET A 4 40.89 -48.59 -14.61
N MET A 5 41.36 -47.51 -13.93
CA MET A 5 42.74 -46.98 -13.78
C MET A 5 43.35 -46.16 -14.95
N MET A 6 44.23 -45.18 -14.76
CA MET A 6 44.69 -44.28 -13.67
C MET A 6 45.90 -43.47 -14.22
N PHE A 7 46.10 -42.23 -13.74
CA PHE A 7 47.39 -41.47 -13.62
C PHE A 7 48.17 -41.10 -14.92
N THR A 8 48.92 -40.00 -15.10
CA THR A 8 49.75 -39.08 -14.26
C THR A 8 50.21 -37.89 -15.16
N ASP A 9 50.11 -36.62 -14.73
CA ASP A 9 51.15 -35.71 -14.19
C ASP A 9 52.16 -35.01 -15.15
N CYS A 10 52.22 -33.66 -15.05
CA CYS A 10 53.43 -32.80 -14.89
C CYS A 10 53.05 -31.29 -15.02
N SER A 11 52.96 -30.55 -13.90
CA SER A 11 53.92 -29.52 -13.36
C SER A 11 53.98 -28.19 -14.15
N SER A 12 53.84 -26.97 -13.58
CA SER A 12 54.52 -26.43 -12.39
C SER A 12 54.00 -25.04 -11.89
N SER A 13 53.83 -24.91 -10.56
CA SER A 13 54.12 -23.83 -9.55
C SER A 13 54.06 -22.31 -9.87
N SER A 14 53.56 -21.39 -9.00
CA SER A 14 53.93 -21.09 -7.59
C SER A 14 52.85 -20.20 -6.87
N MET A 15 52.32 -20.57 -5.69
CA MET A 15 52.57 -20.10 -4.28
C MET A 15 52.38 -18.59 -3.94
N ALA A 16 51.93 -18.12 -2.77
CA ALA A 16 51.18 -18.63 -1.58
C ALA A 16 51.11 -17.48 -0.53
N ALA A 17 50.04 -17.41 0.30
CA ALA A 17 50.12 -17.01 1.73
C ALA A 17 48.76 -17.25 2.44
N ARG A 18 48.76 -18.07 3.51
CA ARG A 18 47.64 -18.33 4.45
C ARG A 18 48.07 -17.89 5.86
N LEU A 19 47.12 -17.38 6.66
CA LEU A 19 47.26 -17.10 8.09
C LEU A 19 46.51 -18.16 8.94
N PRO A 20 46.97 -18.48 10.18
CA PRO A 20 46.40 -19.53 11.04
C PRO A 20 45.45 -18.98 12.15
N PRO A 21 44.76 -19.86 12.91
CA PRO A 21 43.72 -19.49 13.88
C PRO A 21 44.24 -19.33 15.32
N LEU A 22 43.51 -18.56 16.16
CA LEU A 22 43.84 -18.28 17.57
C LEU A 22 42.98 -19.10 18.55
N SER A 23 43.62 -19.59 19.62
CA SER A 23 43.02 -20.23 20.81
C SER A 23 43.14 -19.32 22.05
N PRO A 24 42.42 -19.59 23.17
CA PRO A 24 42.32 -18.67 24.31
C PRO A 24 43.06 -19.13 25.59
N ARG A 25 43.52 -18.14 26.40
CA ARG A 25 43.59 -18.06 27.90
C ARG A 25 44.91 -17.50 28.45
N SER A 26 44.82 -16.42 29.24
CA SER A 26 45.51 -16.16 30.54
C SER A 26 45.31 -14.67 30.91
N PHE A 27 44.44 -14.35 31.88
CA PHE A 27 44.77 -14.05 33.28
C PHE A 27 45.98 -13.13 33.48
N PHE A 28 45.76 -11.89 33.92
CA PHE A 28 46.60 -11.22 34.92
C PHE A 28 45.87 -10.09 35.66
N HIS A 29 46.33 -9.89 36.89
CA HIS A 29 45.73 -9.26 38.07
C HIS A 29 45.44 -7.76 38.02
N PHE A 30 44.37 -7.38 38.72
CA PHE A 30 44.16 -6.07 39.34
C PHE A 30 44.92 -5.98 40.68
N HIS A 31 45.59 -4.86 40.94
CA HIS A 31 45.89 -4.39 42.29
C HIS A 31 45.78 -2.85 42.36
N PRO A 32 45.16 -2.26 43.41
CA PRO A 32 44.95 -0.81 43.56
C PRO A 32 45.82 -0.19 44.67
N SER A 33 46.23 1.09 44.51
CA SER A 33 46.57 2.06 45.58
C SER A 33 47.30 3.29 44.98
N MET A 34 46.70 4.49 44.90
CA MET A 34 46.60 5.58 45.91
C MET A 34 47.60 6.75 45.61
N PRO A 35 47.54 7.93 46.25
CA PRO A 35 46.88 9.16 45.77
C PRO A 35 47.84 10.38 45.64
N PHE A 36 47.45 11.48 44.97
CA PHE A 36 48.03 12.82 45.24
C PHE A 36 47.06 13.97 44.93
N HIS A 37 47.27 15.07 45.66
CA HIS A 37 46.36 16.15 46.04
C HIS A 37 46.92 17.50 45.54
N LEU A 38 46.09 18.58 45.56
CA LEU A 38 46.40 20.02 45.34
C LEU A 38 46.63 20.50 43.88
N SER A 39 46.30 21.72 43.41
CA SER A 39 45.86 23.00 43.99
C SER A 39 45.27 23.90 42.88
N LEU A 40 44.35 24.80 43.24
CA LEU A 40 43.91 25.97 42.46
C LEU A 40 45.07 26.99 42.29
N THR A 41 45.13 27.71 41.16
CA THR A 41 45.43 29.16 41.05
C THR A 41 45.38 29.66 39.58
N ASN A 42 44.85 30.87 39.40
CA ASN A 42 44.77 31.68 38.16
C ASN A 42 46.15 32.06 37.59
N PRO A 43 46.20 32.49 36.31
CA PRO A 43 46.95 33.69 36.00
C PRO A 43 46.23 34.69 35.04
N THR A 44 46.36 35.96 35.42
CA THR A 44 46.05 37.22 34.71
C THR A 44 47.14 37.62 33.71
N PHE A 45 46.81 38.34 32.62
CA PHE A 45 47.65 39.34 31.91
C PHE A 45 46.81 40.09 30.81
N PRO A 46 47.20 41.27 30.29
CA PRO A 46 47.30 42.59 30.91
C PRO A 46 46.39 43.68 30.25
N ARG A 47 46.26 44.84 30.92
CA ARG A 47 45.53 46.04 30.47
C ARG A 47 46.36 46.90 29.51
N THR A 48 45.72 47.39 28.43
CA THR A 48 46.16 48.56 27.66
C THR A 48 45.07 49.63 27.72
N ILE A 49 45.46 50.84 28.10
CA ILE A 49 44.64 52.05 28.24
C ILE A 49 44.53 52.73 26.88
N ILE A 50 43.30 53.04 26.41
CA ILE A 50 43.07 54.08 25.40
C ILE A 50 41.92 54.98 25.89
N THR A 51 42.21 56.28 25.84
CA THR A 51 41.46 57.44 26.32
C THR A 51 40.17 57.74 25.55
N PHE A 52 39.20 58.29 26.28
CA PHE A 52 37.87 58.73 25.83
C PHE A 52 37.92 59.95 24.89
N HIS A 53 37.13 59.90 23.81
CA HIS A 53 36.44 61.07 23.22
C HIS A 53 35.05 60.66 22.71
N ARG A 54 34.00 61.37 23.19
CA ARG A 54 32.59 61.21 22.78
C ARG A 54 32.35 61.86 21.42
N PRO A 55 31.40 61.32 20.62
CA PRO A 55 30.08 61.96 20.59
C PRO A 55 28.89 60.97 20.56
N SER A 56 27.78 61.37 21.17
CA SER A 56 26.41 60.84 21.03
C SER A 56 25.65 61.61 19.93
N PRO A 57 24.40 61.25 19.56
CA PRO A 57 23.80 59.94 19.35
C PRO A 57 23.09 59.83 17.98
N SER A 58 23.06 58.65 17.36
CA SER A 58 21.98 58.29 16.44
C SER A 58 21.56 56.85 16.72
N SER A 59 20.36 56.72 17.28
CA SER A 59 19.72 55.48 17.67
C SER A 59 19.37 54.61 16.47
N SER A 60 20.01 53.45 16.37
CA SER A 60 19.40 52.27 15.75
C SER A 60 19.34 51.19 16.82
N VAL A 61 18.18 51.06 17.46
CA VAL A 61 17.84 49.92 18.30
C VAL A 61 17.83 48.70 17.38
N ILE A 62 18.89 47.90 17.42
CA ILE A 62 18.86 46.54 16.89
C ILE A 62 18.04 45.74 17.88
N THR A 63 16.74 45.63 17.62
CA THR A 63 15.89 44.67 18.31
C THR A 63 16.37 43.30 17.88
N ALA A 64 17.21 42.67 18.71
CA ALA A 64 17.48 41.25 18.60
C ALA A 64 16.14 40.54 18.81
N ALA A 65 15.51 40.12 17.70
CA ALA A 65 14.38 39.22 17.75
C ALA A 65 14.89 37.93 18.41
N MET A 66 14.62 37.77 19.70
CA MET A 66 14.74 36.48 20.36
C MET A 66 13.78 35.56 19.61
N THR A 67 14.34 34.67 18.79
CA THR A 67 13.60 33.52 18.27
C THR A 67 13.21 32.69 19.48
N THR A 68 12.02 32.90 20.01
CA THR A 68 11.43 31.98 20.98
C THR A 68 11.39 30.62 20.32
N GLU A 69 12.18 29.66 20.84
CA GLU A 69 12.06 28.26 20.46
C GLU A 69 10.61 27.83 20.71
N ALA A 70 9.83 27.71 19.64
CA ALA A 70 8.44 27.31 19.73
C ALA A 70 8.40 25.82 20.08
N PHE A 71 8.17 25.51 21.36
CA PHE A 71 7.92 24.15 21.81
C PHE A 71 6.68 23.58 21.13
N ALA A 72 6.70 22.28 20.81
CA ALA A 72 5.56 21.63 20.18
C ALA A 72 4.33 21.67 21.10
N LYS A 73 3.16 22.01 20.54
CA LYS A 73 1.88 21.84 21.22
C LYS A 73 1.58 20.35 21.34
N VAL A 74 1.43 19.84 22.56
CA VAL A 74 1.12 18.43 22.81
C VAL A 74 -0.34 18.14 22.42
N ILE A 75 -0.54 17.06 21.67
CA ILE A 75 -1.86 16.45 21.43
C ILE A 75 -2.17 15.54 22.63
N ASP A 76 -3.15 15.94 23.44
CA ASP A 76 -3.61 15.18 24.59
C ASP A 76 -4.66 14.14 24.16
N GLY A 77 -4.16 12.99 23.74
CA GLY A 77 -5.03 11.86 23.39
C GLY A 77 -5.85 11.31 24.55
N LYS A 78 -5.47 11.55 25.82
CA LYS A 78 -6.25 11.10 26.98
C LYS A 78 -7.51 11.93 27.15
N SER A 79 -7.42 13.25 26.97
CA SER A 79 -8.58 14.14 27.00
C SER A 79 -9.57 13.77 25.90
N VAL A 80 -9.07 13.65 24.66
CA VAL A 80 -9.91 13.25 23.51
C VAL A 80 -10.57 11.89 23.72
N ALA A 81 -9.82 10.88 24.20
CA ALA A 81 -10.39 9.57 24.48
C ALA A 81 -11.42 9.58 25.63
N LYS A 82 -11.35 10.55 26.56
CA LYS A 82 -12.38 10.74 27.57
C LYS A 82 -13.65 11.32 26.95
N GLU A 83 -13.52 12.40 26.17
CA GLU A 83 -14.67 13.02 25.46
C GLU A 83 -15.42 11.99 24.60
N ILE A 84 -14.71 11.19 23.81
CA ILE A 84 -15.31 10.13 22.99
C ILE A 84 -16.04 9.10 23.85
N ARG A 85 -15.50 8.71 25.01
CA ARG A 85 -16.18 7.77 25.92
C ARG A 85 -17.45 8.37 26.52
N ASP A 86 -17.42 9.65 26.86
CA ASP A 86 -18.59 10.36 27.38
C ASP A 86 -19.69 10.43 26.29
N GLU A 87 -19.31 10.72 25.04
CA GLU A 87 -20.20 10.69 23.86
C GLU A 87 -20.82 9.30 23.64
N ILE A 88 -20.00 8.24 23.66
CA ILE A 88 -20.44 6.85 23.50
C ILE A 88 -21.41 6.44 24.63
N THR A 89 -21.11 6.82 25.88
CA THR A 89 -21.95 6.50 27.04
C THR A 89 -23.35 7.11 26.90
N ALA A 90 -23.41 8.36 26.44
CA ALA A 90 -24.68 9.04 26.17
C ALA A 90 -25.45 8.37 25.01
N GLU A 91 -24.75 7.93 23.95
CA GLU A 91 -25.38 7.23 22.83
C GLU A 91 -25.95 5.86 23.23
N ILE A 92 -25.19 5.07 23.99
CA ILE A 92 -25.65 3.76 24.47
C ILE A 92 -26.86 3.90 25.39
N SER A 93 -26.85 4.92 26.25
CA SER A 93 -28.00 5.21 27.11
C SER A 93 -29.24 5.54 26.27
N ARG A 94 -29.11 6.37 25.23
CA ARG A 94 -30.19 6.66 24.28
C ARG A 94 -30.66 5.41 23.52
N MET A 95 -29.75 4.56 23.08
CA MET A 95 -30.08 3.31 22.37
C MET A 95 -30.87 2.36 23.29
N LYS A 96 -30.43 2.21 24.54
CA LYS A 96 -31.12 1.41 25.54
C LYS A 96 -32.53 1.93 25.81
N ASP A 97 -32.69 3.24 25.98
CA ASP A 97 -33.99 3.85 26.28
C ASP A 97 -34.96 3.81 25.09
N SER A 98 -34.44 3.97 23.85
CA SER A 98 -35.26 4.07 22.64
C SER A 98 -35.66 2.73 22.04
N ILE A 99 -34.76 1.75 22.01
CA ILE A 99 -34.99 0.46 21.34
C ILE A 99 -34.73 -0.75 22.26
N GLY A 100 -34.38 -0.54 23.53
CA GLY A 100 -34.17 -1.61 24.50
C GLY A 100 -32.90 -2.44 24.28
N ILE A 101 -32.03 -2.03 23.35
CA ILE A 101 -30.81 -2.76 22.97
C ILE A 101 -29.58 -2.11 23.61
N VAL A 102 -28.71 -2.95 24.17
CA VAL A 102 -27.36 -2.57 24.61
C VAL A 102 -26.34 -3.29 23.73
N PRO A 103 -25.36 -2.59 23.14
CA PRO A 103 -24.35 -3.24 22.31
C PRO A 103 -23.54 -4.28 23.09
N GLY A 104 -23.18 -5.36 22.41
CA GLY A 104 -22.39 -6.45 22.95
C GLY A 104 -21.07 -6.64 22.22
N LEU A 105 -19.96 -6.75 22.96
CA LEU A 105 -18.62 -6.98 22.44
C LEU A 105 -18.07 -8.31 22.97
N ALA A 106 -17.87 -9.27 22.07
CA ALA A 106 -17.15 -10.49 22.34
C ALA A 106 -15.64 -10.30 22.13
N VAL A 107 -14.83 -10.82 23.05
CA VAL A 107 -13.37 -10.79 22.99
C VAL A 107 -12.81 -12.19 23.16
N ILE A 108 -12.08 -12.67 22.17
CA ILE A 108 -11.41 -13.98 22.20
C ILE A 108 -9.91 -13.76 22.42
N LEU A 109 -9.37 -14.34 23.49
CA LEU A 109 -7.95 -14.44 23.77
C LEU A 109 -7.50 -15.89 23.71
N VAL A 110 -6.45 -16.17 22.95
CA VAL A 110 -5.80 -17.48 22.90
C VAL A 110 -4.39 -17.36 23.47
N GLY A 111 -4.06 -18.20 24.45
CA GLY A 111 -2.79 -18.19 25.17
C GLY A 111 -2.79 -17.28 26.40
N ASP A 112 -1.66 -17.27 27.11
CA ASP A 112 -1.51 -16.70 28.45
C ASP A 112 -0.55 -15.50 28.51
N ARG A 113 -0.18 -14.97 27.34
CA ARG A 113 0.66 -13.78 27.18
C ARG A 113 0.18 -12.64 28.11
N LYS A 114 1.03 -12.27 29.07
CA LYS A 114 0.68 -11.31 30.14
C LYS A 114 0.27 -9.93 29.61
N ASP A 115 0.93 -9.47 28.56
CA ASP A 115 0.62 -8.22 27.86
C ASP A 115 -0.78 -8.29 27.21
N SER A 116 -1.07 -9.36 26.47
CA SER A 116 -2.39 -9.61 25.87
C SER A 116 -3.50 -9.72 26.93
N ALA A 117 -3.27 -10.47 28.01
CA ALA A 117 -4.25 -10.65 29.08
C ALA A 117 -4.54 -9.34 29.85
N THR A 118 -3.53 -8.48 30.01
CA THR A 118 -3.73 -7.14 30.60
C THR A 118 -4.51 -6.24 29.65
N TYR A 119 -4.21 -6.32 28.35
CA TYR A 119 -4.88 -5.53 27.33
C TYR A 119 -6.37 -5.90 27.19
N VAL A 120 -6.71 -7.19 27.21
CA VAL A 120 -8.12 -7.67 27.21
C VAL A 120 -8.86 -7.19 28.47
N ARG A 121 -8.26 -7.31 29.65
CA ARG A 121 -8.85 -6.78 30.89
C ARG A 121 -9.11 -5.27 30.82
N ASN A 122 -8.24 -4.51 30.19
CA ASN A 122 -8.44 -3.07 29.99
C ASN A 122 -9.58 -2.78 29.00
N LYS A 123 -9.70 -3.57 27.92
CA LYS A 123 -10.83 -3.48 26.98
C LYS A 123 -12.15 -3.75 27.67
N LYS A 124 -12.24 -4.81 28.48
CA LYS A 124 -13.43 -5.12 29.27
C LYS A 124 -13.85 -3.93 30.14
N LYS A 125 -12.92 -3.40 30.93
CA LYS A 125 -13.17 -2.23 31.77
C LYS A 125 -13.63 -1.01 30.97
N ALA A 126 -13.04 -0.79 29.78
CA ALA A 126 -13.43 0.31 28.91
C ALA A 126 -14.86 0.11 28.39
N SER A 127 -15.21 -1.08 27.90
CA SER A 127 -16.56 -1.44 27.44
C SER A 127 -17.60 -1.26 28.54
N GLU A 128 -17.35 -1.84 29.71
CA GLU A 128 -18.26 -1.73 30.86
C GLU A 128 -18.41 -0.28 31.33
N SER A 129 -17.34 0.52 31.30
CA SER A 129 -17.39 1.92 31.72
C SER A 129 -18.27 2.81 30.85
N VAL A 130 -18.53 2.41 29.61
CA VAL A 130 -19.42 3.12 28.69
C VAL A 130 -20.79 2.43 28.51
N GLY A 131 -21.02 1.32 29.23
CA GLY A 131 -22.28 0.58 29.19
C GLY A 131 -22.40 -0.47 28.07
N VAL A 132 -21.30 -0.87 27.42
CA VAL A 132 -21.28 -2.00 26.47
C VAL A 132 -21.21 -3.32 27.24
N ASN A 133 -22.04 -4.29 26.88
CA ASN A 133 -21.95 -5.66 27.39
C ASN A 133 -20.66 -6.32 26.86
N SER A 134 -19.91 -6.99 27.72
CA SER A 134 -18.66 -7.66 27.33
C SER A 134 -18.74 -9.17 27.57
N TYR A 135 -18.41 -9.94 26.55
CA TYR A 135 -18.33 -11.40 26.58
C TYR A 135 -16.87 -11.80 26.36
N GLU A 136 -16.30 -12.63 27.22
CA GLU A 136 -14.88 -12.97 27.16
C GLU A 136 -14.70 -14.48 27.02
N VAL A 137 -13.83 -14.88 26.09
CA VAL A 137 -13.41 -16.27 25.91
C VAL A 137 -11.90 -16.33 26.05
N PHE A 138 -11.44 -17.12 27.01
CA PHE A 138 -10.01 -17.37 27.27
C PHE A 138 -9.69 -18.81 26.91
N LEU A 139 -8.93 -19.00 25.84
CA LEU A 139 -8.51 -20.30 25.35
C LEU A 139 -7.04 -20.56 25.70
N PRO A 140 -6.67 -21.79 26.11
CA PRO A 140 -5.28 -22.19 26.29
C PRO A 140 -4.43 -21.97 25.04
N GLU A 141 -3.11 -21.84 25.21
CA GLU A 141 -2.19 -21.69 24.07
C GLU A 141 -2.23 -22.90 23.13
N ASN A 142 -2.48 -24.11 23.64
CA ASN A 142 -2.57 -25.33 22.85
C ASN A 142 -3.94 -25.59 22.19
N SER A 143 -4.89 -24.65 22.28
CA SER A 143 -6.16 -24.76 21.59
C SER A 143 -5.99 -24.92 20.08
N THR A 144 -6.96 -25.58 19.45
CA THR A 144 -6.95 -25.78 17.99
C THR A 144 -7.55 -24.58 17.26
N GLU A 145 -7.22 -24.44 15.99
CA GLU A 145 -7.84 -23.41 15.13
C GLU A 145 -9.35 -23.62 15.01
N GLU A 146 -9.81 -24.88 14.92
CA GLU A 146 -11.22 -25.25 14.84
C GLU A 146 -12.00 -24.83 16.09
N GLU A 147 -11.42 -24.99 17.29
CA GLU A 147 -12.03 -24.50 18.53
C GLU A 147 -12.30 -22.99 18.48
N VAL A 148 -11.31 -22.21 18.03
CA VAL A 148 -11.45 -20.74 17.88
C VAL A 148 -12.53 -20.40 16.86
N LEU A 149 -12.55 -21.08 15.72
CA LEU A 149 -13.54 -20.88 14.66
C LEU A 149 -14.97 -21.18 15.14
N ASN A 150 -15.15 -22.20 15.97
CA ASN A 150 -16.46 -22.52 16.55
C ASN A 150 -16.97 -21.40 17.48
N TYR A 151 -16.11 -20.80 18.30
CA TYR A 151 -16.50 -19.63 19.10
C TYR A 151 -16.87 -18.43 18.24
N ILE A 152 -16.11 -18.19 17.16
CA ILE A 152 -16.40 -17.11 16.22
C ILE A 152 -17.75 -17.35 15.54
N SER A 153 -18.03 -18.57 15.07
CA SER A 153 -19.32 -18.93 14.47
C SER A 153 -20.47 -18.67 15.44
N ASN A 154 -20.35 -19.14 16.68
CA ASN A 154 -21.38 -18.91 17.71
C ASN A 154 -21.62 -17.41 17.95
N PHE A 155 -20.56 -16.61 18.02
CA PHE A 155 -20.71 -15.16 18.18
C PHE A 155 -21.21 -14.45 16.93
N ASN A 156 -20.93 -14.96 15.73
CA ASN A 156 -21.53 -14.45 14.49
C ASN A 156 -23.04 -14.65 14.49
N ASP A 157 -23.53 -15.79 14.98
CA ASP A 157 -24.95 -16.12 15.01
C ASP A 157 -25.70 -15.52 16.21
N ASP A 158 -24.99 -15.12 17.28
CA ASP A 158 -25.59 -14.55 18.48
C ASP A 158 -26.06 -13.09 18.24
N PRO A 159 -27.39 -12.80 18.29
CA PRO A 159 -27.92 -11.45 18.09
C PRO A 159 -27.60 -10.47 19.24
N SER A 160 -27.16 -10.96 20.41
CA SER A 160 -26.71 -10.11 21.51
C SER A 160 -25.27 -9.61 21.32
N VAL A 161 -24.49 -10.30 20.47
CA VAL A 161 -23.12 -9.90 20.11
C VAL A 161 -23.15 -9.08 18.83
N HIS A 162 -22.70 -7.84 18.95
CA HIS A 162 -22.68 -6.85 17.87
C HIS A 162 -21.25 -6.59 17.35
N GLY A 163 -20.24 -7.04 18.11
CA GLY A 163 -18.85 -6.94 17.72
C GLY A 163 -18.04 -8.11 18.25
N ILE A 164 -17.06 -8.55 17.46
CA ILE A 164 -16.13 -9.62 17.80
C ILE A 164 -14.72 -9.07 17.65
N LEU A 165 -13.92 -9.26 18.69
CA LEU A 165 -12.52 -8.89 18.72
C LEU A 165 -11.67 -10.13 18.96
N ILE A 166 -10.69 -10.34 18.07
CA ILE A 166 -9.67 -11.38 18.24
C ILE A 166 -8.40 -10.73 18.78
N GLN A 167 -7.96 -11.13 19.97
CA GLN A 167 -6.76 -10.57 20.55
C GLN A 167 -5.50 -11.17 19.91
N LEU A 168 -4.75 -10.31 19.22
CA LEU A 168 -3.46 -10.65 18.61
C LEU A 168 -2.28 -10.42 19.57
N PRO A 169 -1.12 -11.07 19.34
CA PRO A 169 -0.90 -12.12 18.34
C PRO A 169 -1.49 -13.46 18.80
N LEU A 170 -1.92 -14.26 17.82
CA LEU A 170 -2.33 -15.65 18.05
C LEU A 170 -1.09 -16.57 18.19
N PRO A 171 -1.24 -17.75 18.81
CA PRO A 171 -0.19 -18.77 18.82
C PRO A 171 0.30 -19.14 17.41
N SER A 172 1.59 -19.47 17.28
CA SER A 172 2.24 -19.62 15.97
C SER A 172 1.74 -20.78 15.11
N HIS A 173 1.07 -21.77 15.70
CA HIS A 173 0.49 -22.90 14.97
C HIS A 173 -0.87 -22.57 14.32
N MET A 174 -1.46 -21.42 14.64
CA MET A 174 -2.74 -21.00 14.07
C MET A 174 -2.56 -20.11 12.85
N ASN A 175 -3.45 -20.25 11.87
CA ASN A 175 -3.55 -19.33 10.77
C ASN A 175 -4.36 -18.08 11.17
N GLU A 176 -3.65 -17.03 11.56
CA GLU A 176 -4.26 -15.74 11.92
C GLU A 176 -5.22 -15.20 10.85
N GLN A 177 -4.92 -15.41 9.57
CA GLN A 177 -5.77 -14.92 8.49
C GLN A 177 -7.08 -15.67 8.40
N ASN A 178 -7.07 -17.00 8.61
CA ASN A 178 -8.28 -17.80 8.59
C ASN A 178 -9.21 -17.37 9.72
N ILE A 179 -8.66 -17.24 10.93
CA ILE A 179 -9.40 -16.81 12.13
C ILE A 179 -9.98 -15.40 11.95
N LEU A 180 -9.19 -14.42 11.50
CA LEU A 180 -9.69 -13.06 11.30
C LEU A 180 -10.73 -12.96 10.17
N ASN A 181 -10.65 -13.81 9.14
CA ASN A 181 -11.63 -13.82 8.05
C ASN A 181 -12.95 -14.52 8.43
N ALA A 182 -12.96 -15.33 9.50
CA ALA A 182 -14.16 -15.99 9.98
C ALA A 182 -15.10 -15.04 10.73
N VAL A 183 -14.61 -13.90 11.22
CA VAL A 183 -15.46 -12.85 11.81
C VAL A 183 -16.30 -12.24 10.71
N CYS A 184 -17.64 -12.25 10.87
CA CYS A 184 -18.51 -11.60 9.88
C CYS A 184 -18.21 -10.11 9.80
N ILE A 185 -18.33 -9.54 8.60
CA ILE A 185 -17.89 -8.16 8.38
C ILE A 185 -18.71 -7.15 9.19
N GLU A 186 -19.98 -7.47 9.49
CA GLU A 186 -20.89 -6.67 10.31
C GLU A 186 -20.49 -6.64 11.80
N LYS A 187 -19.67 -7.60 12.25
CA LYS A 187 -19.16 -7.67 13.64
C LYS A 187 -17.64 -7.47 13.74
N ASP A 188 -16.94 -7.19 12.63
CA ASP A 188 -15.49 -6.91 12.60
C ASP A 188 -15.16 -5.51 13.15
N VAL A 189 -15.34 -5.32 14.46
CA VAL A 189 -15.17 -4.01 15.12
C VAL A 189 -13.75 -3.46 15.07
N ASP A 190 -12.75 -4.32 14.88
CA ASP A 190 -11.35 -3.91 14.70
C ASP A 190 -11.04 -3.54 13.24
N GLY A 191 -11.96 -3.77 12.30
CA GLY A 191 -11.85 -3.36 10.89
C GLY A 191 -10.75 -4.09 10.11
N PHE A 192 -10.33 -5.27 10.56
CA PHE A 192 -9.24 -6.03 9.93
C PHE A 192 -9.69 -6.98 8.83
N HIS A 193 -11.01 -7.15 8.64
CA HIS A 193 -11.54 -7.92 7.54
C HIS A 193 -11.08 -7.30 6.20
N PRO A 194 -10.56 -8.09 5.26
CA PRO A 194 -9.96 -7.55 4.03
C PRO A 194 -10.99 -6.80 3.17
N LEU A 195 -12.28 -7.11 3.26
CA LEU A 195 -13.30 -6.32 2.58
C LEU A 195 -13.40 -4.89 3.13
N ASN A 196 -13.23 -4.67 4.45
CA ASN A 196 -13.15 -3.34 5.04
C ASN A 196 -11.93 -2.58 4.52
N ILE A 197 -10.75 -3.20 4.51
CA ILE A 197 -9.52 -2.58 3.97
C ILE A 197 -9.63 -2.28 2.47
N GLY A 198 -10.24 -3.19 1.70
CA GLY A 198 -10.47 -3.02 0.27
C GLY A 198 -11.41 -1.87 -0.05
N ARG A 199 -12.55 -1.78 0.67
CA ARG A 199 -13.46 -0.64 0.61
C ARG A 199 -12.72 0.64 1.00
N LEU A 200 -11.94 0.61 2.09
CA LEU A 200 -11.12 1.75 2.51
C LEU A 200 -10.15 2.23 1.41
N ALA A 201 -9.50 1.31 0.71
CA ALA A 201 -8.57 1.64 -0.38
C ALA A 201 -9.26 2.23 -1.63
N MET A 202 -10.51 1.85 -1.90
CA MET A 202 -11.26 2.28 -3.08
C MET A 202 -12.13 3.50 -2.79
N ARG A 203 -11.92 4.60 -3.51
CA ARG A 203 -12.74 5.82 -3.34
C ARG A 203 -14.18 5.56 -3.73
N GLY A 204 -15.12 6.14 -2.98
CA GLY A 204 -16.55 5.97 -3.20
C GLY A 204 -17.14 4.68 -2.60
N ARG A 205 -16.32 3.83 -1.96
CA ARG A 205 -16.78 2.60 -1.29
C ARG A 205 -16.63 2.74 0.22
N GLU A 206 -17.70 2.89 0.99
CA GLU A 206 -17.54 3.03 2.45
C GLU A 206 -17.30 1.68 3.14
N PRO A 207 -16.23 1.53 3.94
CA PRO A 207 -16.07 0.34 4.77
C PRO A 207 -17.10 0.35 5.91
N LEU A 208 -17.47 -0.83 6.40
CA LEU A 208 -18.35 -0.91 7.58
C LEU A 208 -17.58 -0.48 8.83
N PHE A 209 -16.33 -0.94 8.93
CA PHE A 209 -15.43 -0.59 10.01
C PHE A 209 -14.07 -0.12 9.48
N VAL A 210 -13.45 0.76 10.23
CA VAL A 210 -12.10 1.26 9.98
C VAL A 210 -11.24 0.84 11.17
N PRO A 211 -10.00 0.36 10.93
CA PRO A 211 -9.05 0.06 11.99
C PRO A 211 -8.98 1.13 13.09
N CYS A 212 -9.25 0.71 14.32
CA CYS A 212 -9.47 1.60 15.46
C CYS A 212 -8.32 2.57 15.72
N THR A 213 -7.07 2.10 15.63
CA THR A 213 -5.89 2.93 15.93
C THR A 213 -5.65 4.00 14.85
N PRO A 214 -5.63 3.67 13.54
CA PRO A 214 -5.68 4.65 12.47
C PRO A 214 -6.85 5.63 12.56
N LYS A 215 -8.06 5.15 12.86
CA LYS A 215 -9.24 6.01 13.09
C LYS A 215 -8.98 7.01 14.22
N GLY A 216 -8.42 6.55 15.33
CA GLY A 216 -8.01 7.42 16.44
C GLY A 216 -6.97 8.47 16.04
N CYS A 217 -6.00 8.13 15.18
CA CYS A 217 -5.04 9.11 14.66
C CYS A 217 -5.74 10.23 13.89
N ILE A 218 -6.70 9.89 13.02
CA ILE A 218 -7.47 10.87 12.25
C ILE A 218 -8.35 11.72 13.17
N GLU A 219 -9.01 11.11 14.14
CA GLU A 219 -9.84 11.81 15.13
C GLU A 219 -9.03 12.84 15.93
N LEU A 220 -7.80 12.50 16.33
CA LEU A 220 -6.90 13.44 16.98
C LEU A 220 -6.56 14.63 16.08
N LEU A 221 -6.30 14.40 14.78
CA LEU A 221 -6.05 15.48 13.83
C LEU A 221 -7.28 16.40 13.71
N HIS A 222 -8.48 15.82 13.61
CA HIS A 222 -9.73 16.57 13.46
C HIS A 222 -10.05 17.42 14.70
N ARG A 223 -10.02 16.83 15.90
CA ARG A 223 -10.32 17.55 17.16
C ARG A 223 -9.29 18.64 17.48
N TYR A 224 -8.07 18.51 16.98
CA TYR A 224 -7.04 19.55 17.09
C TYR A 224 -7.08 20.57 15.94
N GLY A 225 -8.06 20.49 15.04
CA GLY A 225 -8.24 21.43 13.94
C GLY A 225 -7.17 21.34 12.84
N VAL A 226 -6.50 20.20 12.71
CA VAL A 226 -5.46 19.99 11.70
C VAL A 226 -6.11 19.76 10.35
N ASN A 227 -5.93 20.70 9.43
CA ASN A 227 -6.39 20.53 8.06
C ASN A 227 -5.50 19.52 7.30
N ILE A 228 -6.05 18.34 6.99
CA ILE A 228 -5.39 17.24 6.27
C ILE A 228 -5.36 17.47 4.75
N LYS A 229 -6.40 18.11 4.20
CA LYS A 229 -6.61 18.25 2.75
C LYS A 229 -5.48 19.00 2.06
N GLY A 230 -4.90 18.37 1.04
CA GLY A 230 -3.80 18.93 0.24
C GLY A 230 -2.47 19.04 0.97
N LYS A 231 -2.35 18.45 2.16
CA LYS A 231 -1.09 18.37 2.90
C LYS A 231 -0.22 17.21 2.43
N ARG A 232 1.09 17.34 2.60
CA ARG A 232 2.02 16.22 2.46
C ARG A 232 2.03 15.44 3.77
N ALA A 233 1.62 14.19 3.74
CA ALA A 233 1.68 13.32 4.90
C ALA A 233 2.67 12.18 4.68
N VAL A 234 3.35 11.77 5.75
CA VAL A 234 4.24 10.61 5.73
C VAL A 234 3.76 9.62 6.78
N VAL A 235 3.51 8.40 6.35
CA VAL A 235 3.25 7.29 7.27
C VAL A 235 4.49 6.41 7.30
N ILE A 236 5.07 6.25 8.49
CA ILE A 236 6.25 5.44 8.69
C ILE A 236 5.82 4.11 9.28
N GLY A 237 6.00 3.03 8.52
CA GLY A 237 5.42 1.73 8.79
C GLY A 237 4.25 1.44 7.84
N ARG A 238 4.08 0.16 7.53
CA ARG A 238 3.07 -0.36 6.58
C ARG A 238 2.48 -1.68 7.07
N SER A 239 2.30 -1.79 8.39
CA SER A 239 1.64 -2.93 8.99
C SER A 239 0.16 -2.98 8.56
N ASN A 240 -0.44 -4.17 8.64
CA ASN A 240 -1.86 -4.36 8.32
C ASN A 240 -2.79 -3.69 9.33
N ILE A 241 -2.28 -3.40 10.54
CA ILE A 241 -3.05 -2.88 11.68
C ILE A 241 -3.08 -1.35 11.68
N VAL A 242 -1.92 -0.70 11.50
CA VAL A 242 -1.81 0.77 11.67
C VAL A 242 -1.30 1.46 10.42
N GLY A 243 -0.10 1.07 9.95
CA GLY A 243 0.60 1.84 8.93
C GLY A 243 -0.18 1.95 7.62
N MET A 244 -0.60 0.81 7.05
CA MET A 244 -1.34 0.83 5.79
C MET A 244 -2.72 1.50 5.91
N PRO A 245 -3.57 1.16 6.90
CA PRO A 245 -4.88 1.82 6.98
C PRO A 245 -4.78 3.33 7.29
N ALA A 246 -3.80 3.78 8.07
CA ALA A 246 -3.56 5.21 8.29
C ALA A 246 -3.18 5.93 7.00
N ALA A 247 -2.35 5.30 6.16
CA ALA A 247 -2.01 5.85 4.84
C ALA A 247 -3.23 5.95 3.92
N LEU A 248 -4.14 4.98 3.95
CA LEU A 248 -5.38 4.99 3.17
C LEU A 248 -6.35 6.08 3.66
N LEU A 249 -6.51 6.25 4.98
CA LEU A 249 -7.36 7.30 5.55
C LEU A 249 -6.89 8.72 5.20
N LEU A 250 -5.59 8.98 5.34
CA LEU A 250 -5.01 10.27 4.93
C LEU A 250 -5.23 10.55 3.43
N GLN A 251 -5.10 9.51 2.58
CA GLN A 251 -5.38 9.65 1.13
C GLN A 251 -6.86 9.93 0.85
N ARG A 252 -7.80 9.36 1.62
CA ARG A 252 -9.24 9.65 1.50
C ARG A 252 -9.56 11.11 1.80
N GLU A 253 -8.86 11.69 2.77
CA GLU A 253 -8.95 13.10 3.12
C GLU A 253 -8.10 14.03 2.24
N ASP A 254 -7.71 13.55 1.05
CA ASP A 254 -7.00 14.33 0.05
C ASP A 254 -5.60 14.80 0.49
N ALA A 255 -4.95 14.11 1.42
CA ALA A 255 -3.51 14.28 1.64
C ALA A 255 -2.69 13.54 0.58
N THR A 256 -1.54 14.11 0.22
CA THR A 256 -0.52 13.43 -0.58
C THR A 256 0.34 12.61 0.35
N VAL A 257 0.19 11.29 0.32
CA VAL A 257 0.81 10.38 1.29
C VAL A 257 2.03 9.69 0.71
N SER A 258 3.12 9.68 1.47
CA SER A 258 4.30 8.82 1.23
C SER A 258 4.37 7.73 2.31
N VAL A 259 4.51 6.47 1.90
CA VAL A 259 4.66 5.35 2.84
C VAL A 259 6.13 4.96 2.95
N VAL A 260 6.72 5.20 4.13
CA VAL A 260 8.12 4.93 4.45
C VAL A 260 8.23 3.63 5.25
N HIS A 261 9.26 2.82 4.98
CA HIS A 261 9.47 1.53 5.63
C HIS A 261 10.96 1.21 5.76
N SER A 262 11.29 0.06 6.35
CA SER A 262 12.68 -0.33 6.67
C SER A 262 13.62 -0.52 5.47
N ARG A 263 13.10 -0.51 4.23
CA ARG A 263 13.92 -0.55 3.00
C ARG A 263 13.98 0.80 2.30
N THR A 264 13.31 1.83 2.83
CA THR A 264 13.37 3.19 2.30
C THR A 264 14.77 3.73 2.47
N LYS A 265 15.35 4.23 1.39
CA LYS A 265 16.63 4.94 1.42
C LYS A 265 16.42 6.39 1.83
N LYS A 266 17.22 6.84 2.81
CA LYS A 266 17.21 8.20 3.35
C LYS A 266 15.80 8.66 3.77
N PRO A 267 15.12 7.93 4.67
CA PRO A 267 13.76 8.25 5.10
C PRO A 267 13.64 9.68 5.66
N GLU A 268 14.70 10.22 6.25
CA GLU A 268 14.78 11.57 6.80
C GLU A 268 14.54 12.67 5.77
N GLU A 269 14.93 12.47 4.52
CA GLU A 269 14.71 13.46 3.45
C GLU A 269 13.23 13.57 3.09
N ILE A 270 12.47 12.47 3.24
CA ILE A 270 11.05 12.39 2.94
C ILE A 270 10.24 12.99 4.10
N THR A 271 10.55 12.57 5.34
CA THR A 271 9.84 13.06 6.53
C THR A 271 10.01 14.56 6.74
N LYS A 272 11.18 15.14 6.37
CA LYS A 272 11.43 16.59 6.43
C LYS A 272 10.49 17.41 5.56
N GLN A 273 9.83 16.80 4.58
CA GLN A 273 8.90 17.51 3.70
C GLN A 273 7.45 17.43 4.21
N ALA A 274 7.16 16.57 5.18
CA ALA A 274 5.83 16.25 5.65
C ALA A 274 5.23 17.37 6.53
N ASP A 275 3.98 17.72 6.27
CA ASP A 275 3.14 18.52 7.18
C ASP A 275 2.56 17.66 8.31
N ILE A 276 2.33 16.36 8.04
CA ILE A 276 1.74 15.39 8.96
C ILE A 276 2.59 14.12 8.95
N ILE A 277 2.97 13.60 10.12
CA ILE A 277 3.72 12.36 10.26
C ILE A 277 2.95 11.41 11.18
N ILE A 278 2.66 10.19 10.71
CA ILE A 278 2.18 9.09 11.56
C ILE A 278 3.31 8.06 11.69
N ALA A 279 3.88 7.93 12.88
CA ALA A 279 4.93 6.95 13.16
C ALA A 279 4.30 5.67 13.74
N ALA A 280 4.31 4.61 12.92
CA ALA A 280 3.68 3.32 13.20
C ALA A 280 4.69 2.16 13.01
N VAL A 281 5.93 2.37 13.47
CA VAL A 281 7.05 1.43 13.30
C VAL A 281 7.39 0.60 14.53
N GLY A 282 6.92 1.01 15.71
CA GLY A 282 7.27 0.34 16.96
C GLY A 282 8.77 0.34 17.30
N GLN A 283 9.53 1.32 16.81
CA GLN A 283 10.95 1.48 17.12
C GLN A 283 11.18 2.81 17.83
N PRO A 284 11.63 2.79 19.10
CA PRO A 284 11.85 4.03 19.85
C PRO A 284 12.94 4.89 19.23
N ASN A 285 12.76 6.22 19.30
CA ASN A 285 13.72 7.22 18.83
C ASN A 285 14.12 7.11 17.35
N MET A 286 13.33 6.40 16.54
CA MET A 286 13.57 6.28 15.09
C MET A 286 13.32 7.61 14.39
N VAL A 287 12.20 8.29 14.68
CA VAL A 287 11.93 9.64 14.17
C VAL A 287 12.55 10.65 15.13
N ARG A 288 13.51 11.44 14.64
CA ARG A 288 14.24 12.44 15.44
C ARG A 288 13.78 13.84 15.08
N GLY A 289 13.98 14.81 15.98
CA GLY A 289 13.66 16.23 15.72
C GLY A 289 14.26 16.75 14.42
N SER A 290 15.46 16.29 14.05
CA SER A 290 16.13 16.64 12.79
C SER A 290 15.43 16.12 11.53
N TRP A 291 14.47 15.20 11.64
CA TRP A 291 13.69 14.63 10.53
C TRP A 291 12.37 15.37 10.30
N ILE A 292 12.08 16.36 11.13
CA ILE A 292 10.78 17.03 11.22
C ILE A 292 10.97 18.49 10.84
N LYS A 293 10.11 19.01 9.95
CA LYS A 293 10.10 20.45 9.66
C LYS A 293 9.31 21.22 10.73
N PRO A 294 9.67 22.50 10.99
CA PRO A 294 8.89 23.35 11.88
C PRO A 294 7.41 23.39 11.51
N GLY A 295 6.54 23.28 12.51
CA GLY A 295 5.08 23.32 12.34
C GLY A 295 4.43 22.02 11.84
N ALA A 296 5.19 20.94 11.63
CA ALA A 296 4.63 19.64 11.32
C ALA A 296 3.87 19.04 12.52
N VAL A 297 2.78 18.32 12.24
CA VAL A 297 2.02 17.56 13.23
C VAL A 297 2.48 16.10 13.23
N ILE A 298 2.70 15.54 14.42
CA ILE A 298 3.22 14.17 14.57
C ILE A 298 2.31 13.39 15.50
N ILE A 299 1.93 12.19 15.07
CA ILE A 299 1.28 11.18 15.90
C ILE A 299 2.20 9.96 15.95
N ASP A 300 2.75 9.67 17.13
CA ASP A 300 3.50 8.45 17.40
C ASP A 300 2.58 7.41 18.05
N VAL A 301 2.50 6.23 17.43
CA VAL A 301 1.59 5.15 17.82
C VAL A 301 2.36 4.02 18.53
N GLY A 302 3.70 4.08 18.57
CA GLY A 302 4.54 3.04 19.16
C GLY A 302 4.57 3.04 20.69
N ILE A 303 4.57 1.84 21.30
CA ILE A 303 4.83 1.64 22.73
C ILE A 303 5.96 0.62 22.84
N ASN A 304 7.22 1.06 22.95
CA ASN A 304 8.36 0.14 22.99
C ASN A 304 9.49 0.64 23.92
N PRO A 305 10.20 -0.26 24.64
CA PRO A 305 11.46 0.04 25.34
C PRO A 305 12.64 0.17 24.36
N VAL A 306 13.62 1.02 24.70
CA VAL A 306 14.64 1.57 23.77
C VAL A 306 15.94 0.75 23.72
N GLU A 307 16.38 0.34 22.52
CA GLU A 307 17.78 0.04 22.17
C GLU A 307 18.11 0.55 20.74
N LEU A 308 19.37 0.93 20.48
CA LEU A 308 19.81 1.77 19.35
C LEU A 308 20.87 1.10 18.43
N VAL A 309 20.73 1.15 17.09
CA VAL A 309 21.80 0.89 16.09
C VAL A 309 21.57 1.66 14.75
N TYR A 310 22.64 2.05 14.01
CA TYR A 310 22.63 2.85 12.74
C TYR A 310 23.49 2.25 11.60
N TYR A 311 23.14 2.49 10.31
CA TYR A 311 24.00 2.34 9.11
C TYR A 311 23.60 3.29 7.94
N ALA A 312 24.53 3.55 7.00
CA ALA A 312 24.47 4.53 5.88
C ALA A 312 24.60 3.92 4.45
N ALA A 313 24.30 4.70 3.38
CA ALA A 313 24.27 4.24 1.97
C ALA A 313 24.81 5.26 0.92
N ALA A 314 25.20 4.75 -0.27
CA ALA A 314 25.86 5.44 -1.40
C ALA A 314 25.02 5.51 -2.72
N MET A 315 25.54 6.22 -3.75
CA MET A 315 24.91 6.56 -5.06
C MET A 315 25.70 6.07 -6.30
N THR A 316 25.06 6.08 -7.49
CA THR A 316 25.59 5.75 -8.83
C THR A 316 24.98 6.64 -9.95
N THR A 317 25.58 6.55 -11.15
CA THR A 317 25.52 7.44 -12.36
C THR A 317 24.59 6.99 -13.52
N GLU A 318 24.41 7.88 -14.51
CA GLU A 318 23.39 7.89 -15.61
C GLU A 318 23.75 7.16 -16.93
N ALA A 319 22.70 6.83 -17.71
CA ALA A 319 22.69 6.40 -19.12
C ALA A 319 21.34 6.76 -19.81
N PHE A 320 21.30 6.77 -21.15
CA PHE A 320 20.16 7.16 -22.01
C PHE A 320 18.93 6.22 -21.96
N ALA A 321 17.75 6.73 -22.35
CA ALA A 321 16.47 6.03 -22.22
C ALA A 321 16.30 4.81 -23.15
N LYS A 322 16.05 3.63 -22.56
CA LYS A 322 15.58 2.43 -23.26
C LYS A 322 14.06 2.49 -23.45
N VAL A 323 13.56 2.23 -24.65
CA VAL A 323 12.09 2.13 -24.88
C VAL A 323 11.57 0.82 -24.30
N ILE A 324 10.52 0.91 -23.46
CA ILE A 324 9.78 -0.24 -22.91
C ILE A 324 8.65 -0.58 -23.90
N ASP A 325 8.89 -1.57 -24.75
CA ASP A 325 7.96 -2.06 -25.78
C ASP A 325 6.96 -3.05 -25.16
N GLY A 326 5.86 -2.52 -24.64
CA GLY A 326 4.81 -3.35 -24.08
C GLY A 326 4.01 -4.15 -25.11
N LYS A 327 4.08 -3.81 -26.41
CA LYS A 327 3.47 -4.62 -27.46
C LYS A 327 4.23 -5.93 -27.65
N SER A 328 5.57 -5.88 -27.64
CA SER A 328 6.42 -7.07 -27.70
C SER A 328 6.18 -7.98 -26.50
N VAL A 329 6.26 -7.42 -25.29
CA VAL A 329 6.03 -8.18 -24.04
C VAL A 329 4.63 -8.78 -24.00
N ALA A 330 3.60 -8.03 -24.38
CA ALA A 330 2.23 -8.56 -24.43
C ALA A 330 2.08 -9.71 -25.44
N LYS A 331 2.87 -9.73 -26.53
CA LYS A 331 2.87 -10.86 -27.47
C LYS A 331 3.47 -12.10 -26.83
N GLU A 332 4.64 -11.99 -26.20
CA GLU A 332 5.28 -13.11 -25.50
C GLU A 332 4.34 -13.76 -24.48
N ILE A 333 3.67 -12.93 -23.66
CA ILE A 333 2.70 -13.41 -22.67
C ILE A 333 1.50 -14.11 -23.33
N ARG A 334 1.01 -13.62 -24.47
CA ARG A 334 -0.07 -14.30 -25.21
C ARG A 334 0.39 -15.63 -25.80
N ASP A 335 1.63 -15.72 -26.25
CA ASP A 335 2.21 -16.97 -26.75
C ASP A 335 2.32 -17.99 -25.59
N GLU A 336 2.77 -17.55 -24.40
CA GLU A 336 2.80 -18.35 -23.16
C GLU A 336 1.39 -18.84 -22.75
N ILE A 337 0.39 -17.95 -22.77
CA ILE A 337 -1.01 -18.28 -22.48
C ILE A 337 -1.56 -19.30 -23.49
N THR A 338 -1.27 -19.12 -24.78
CA THR A 338 -1.75 -20.03 -25.84
C THR A 338 -1.22 -21.44 -25.60
N ALA A 339 0.07 -21.58 -25.28
CA ALA A 339 0.67 -22.87 -24.97
C ALA A 339 0.00 -23.55 -23.76
N GLU A 340 -0.27 -22.79 -22.70
CA GLU A 340 -0.95 -23.31 -21.50
C GLU A 340 -2.42 -23.69 -21.76
N ILE A 341 -3.14 -22.93 -22.59
CA ILE A 341 -4.52 -23.26 -22.98
C ILE A 341 -4.54 -24.54 -23.82
N SER A 342 -3.62 -24.69 -24.78
CA SER A 342 -3.46 -25.93 -25.53
C SER A 342 -3.20 -27.11 -24.59
N ARG A 343 -2.28 -26.96 -23.61
CA ARG A 343 -2.00 -27.98 -22.60
C ARG A 343 -3.24 -28.36 -21.80
N MET A 344 -4.03 -27.37 -21.35
CA MET A 344 -5.26 -27.59 -20.59
C MET A 344 -6.31 -28.33 -21.42
N LYS A 345 -6.51 -27.91 -22.67
CA LYS A 345 -7.45 -28.54 -23.59
C LYS A 345 -7.07 -29.99 -23.89
N ASP A 346 -5.80 -30.25 -24.16
CA ASP A 346 -5.33 -31.61 -24.49
C ASP A 346 -5.36 -32.54 -23.27
N SER A 347 -5.11 -32.00 -22.07
CA SER A 347 -5.04 -32.81 -20.83
C SER A 347 -6.41 -33.12 -20.23
N ILE A 348 -7.33 -32.15 -20.21
CA ILE A 348 -8.62 -32.28 -19.50
C ILE A 348 -9.84 -31.86 -20.34
N GLY A 349 -9.65 -31.50 -21.61
CA GLY A 349 -10.75 -31.09 -22.50
C GLY A 349 -11.37 -29.73 -22.21
N ILE A 350 -10.81 -28.97 -21.25
CA ILE A 350 -11.36 -27.67 -20.81
C ILE A 350 -10.64 -26.53 -21.51
N VAL A 351 -11.41 -25.52 -21.89
CA VAL A 351 -10.92 -24.25 -22.44
C VAL A 351 -11.43 -23.10 -21.56
N PRO A 352 -10.59 -22.13 -21.18
CA PRO A 352 -11.05 -20.97 -20.41
C PRO A 352 -12.12 -20.16 -21.15
N GLY A 353 -13.04 -19.58 -20.39
CA GLY A 353 -14.17 -18.81 -20.89
C GLY A 353 -14.23 -17.42 -20.26
N LEU A 354 -14.40 -16.39 -21.09
CA LEU A 354 -14.46 -15.00 -20.68
C LEU A 354 -15.78 -14.37 -21.15
N ALA A 355 -16.63 -13.97 -20.21
CA ALA A 355 -17.83 -13.19 -20.46
C ALA A 355 -17.51 -11.69 -20.41
N VAL A 356 -18.04 -10.93 -21.36
CA VAL A 356 -17.90 -9.47 -21.44
C VAL A 356 -19.28 -8.84 -21.55
N ILE A 357 -19.59 -7.93 -20.63
CA ILE A 357 -20.84 -7.16 -20.62
C ILE A 357 -20.50 -5.70 -20.99
N LEU A 358 -21.14 -5.20 -22.06
CA LEU A 358 -21.08 -3.79 -22.47
C LEU A 358 -22.49 -3.20 -22.43
N VAL A 359 -22.62 -2.04 -21.79
CA VAL A 359 -23.86 -1.25 -21.75
C VAL A 359 -23.65 0.07 -22.49
N GLY A 360 -24.51 0.37 -23.46
CA GLY A 360 -24.42 1.54 -24.33
C GLY A 360 -23.56 1.36 -25.57
N ASP A 361 -23.41 2.44 -26.35
CA ASP A 361 -22.85 2.43 -27.72
C ASP A 361 -21.59 3.28 -27.89
N ARG A 362 -20.97 3.68 -26.77
CA ARG A 362 -19.72 4.44 -26.74
C ARG A 362 -18.65 3.83 -27.66
N LYS A 363 -18.24 4.58 -28.68
CA LYS A 363 -17.35 4.11 -29.76
C LYS A 363 -15.99 3.62 -29.25
N ASP A 364 -15.46 4.26 -28.23
CA ASP A 364 -14.21 3.88 -27.56
C ASP A 364 -14.37 2.54 -26.82
N SER A 365 -15.44 2.38 -26.05
CA SER A 365 -15.78 1.12 -25.37
C SER A 365 -15.98 -0.04 -26.35
N ALA A 366 -16.73 0.18 -27.43
CA ALA A 366 -16.98 -0.84 -28.47
C ALA A 366 -15.68 -1.28 -29.17
N THR A 367 -14.76 -0.35 -29.44
CA THR A 367 -13.45 -0.66 -30.00
C THR A 367 -12.62 -1.50 -29.04
N TYR A 368 -12.66 -1.17 -27.75
CA TYR A 368 -11.91 -1.88 -26.71
C TYR A 368 -12.43 -3.31 -26.53
N VAL A 369 -13.75 -3.51 -26.48
CA VAL A 369 -14.39 -4.85 -26.42
C VAL A 369 -14.04 -5.68 -27.64
N ARG A 370 -14.12 -5.12 -28.85
CA ARG A 370 -13.71 -5.81 -30.08
C ARG A 370 -12.25 -6.27 -30.05
N ASN A 371 -11.35 -5.47 -29.49
CA ASN A 371 -9.95 -5.84 -29.35
C ASN A 371 -9.76 -6.97 -28.33
N LYS A 372 -10.50 -6.95 -27.21
CA LYS A 372 -10.50 -8.04 -26.23
C LYS A 372 -10.98 -9.34 -26.85
N LYS A 373 -12.10 -9.33 -27.57
CA LYS A 373 -12.63 -10.51 -28.29
C LYS A 373 -11.57 -11.13 -29.20
N LYS A 374 -10.98 -10.31 -30.08
CA LYS A 374 -9.93 -10.77 -31.00
C LYS A 374 -8.74 -11.36 -30.26
N ALA A 375 -8.35 -10.77 -29.13
CA ALA A 375 -7.24 -11.28 -28.33
C ALA A 375 -7.61 -12.62 -27.68
N SER A 376 -8.81 -12.77 -27.11
CA SER A 376 -9.33 -14.02 -26.55
C SER A 376 -9.32 -15.14 -27.60
N GLU A 377 -9.91 -14.88 -28.77
CA GLU A 377 -9.96 -15.84 -29.89
C GLU A 377 -8.55 -16.22 -30.36
N SER A 378 -7.63 -15.26 -30.41
CA SER A 378 -6.25 -15.51 -30.88
C SER A 378 -5.44 -16.43 -29.97
N VAL A 379 -5.79 -16.51 -28.67
CA VAL A 379 -5.11 -17.40 -27.71
C VAL A 379 -5.94 -18.66 -27.39
N GLY A 380 -7.11 -18.82 -28.04
CA GLY A 380 -8.00 -19.96 -27.84
C GLY A 380 -8.92 -19.88 -26.62
N VAL A 381 -9.16 -18.70 -26.04
CA VAL A 381 -10.17 -18.49 -24.99
C VAL A 381 -11.56 -18.36 -25.63
N ASN A 382 -12.56 -19.03 -25.05
CA ASN A 382 -13.95 -18.87 -25.44
C ASN A 382 -14.46 -17.49 -24.97
N SER A 383 -15.04 -16.70 -25.87
CA SER A 383 -15.55 -15.36 -25.55
C SER A 383 -17.07 -15.34 -25.61
N TYR A 384 -17.72 -14.88 -24.54
CA TYR A 384 -19.16 -14.67 -24.45
C TYR A 384 -19.42 -13.17 -24.35
N GLU A 385 -20.32 -12.63 -25.16
CA GLU A 385 -20.55 -11.18 -25.23
C GLU A 385 -22.03 -10.85 -25.01
N VAL A 386 -22.28 -9.84 -24.19
CA VAL A 386 -23.61 -9.26 -23.97
C VAL A 386 -23.52 -7.76 -24.26
N PHE A 387 -24.30 -7.32 -25.23
CA PHE A 387 -24.44 -5.91 -25.60
C PHE A 387 -25.82 -5.43 -25.20
N LEU A 388 -25.86 -4.55 -24.20
CA LEU A 388 -27.09 -3.94 -23.69
C LEU A 388 -27.20 -2.49 -24.18
N PRO A 389 -28.40 -2.02 -24.53
CA PRO A 389 -28.61 -0.63 -24.89
C PRO A 389 -28.34 0.30 -23.69
N GLU A 390 -28.08 1.58 -23.96
CA GLU A 390 -27.79 2.55 -22.89
C GLU A 390 -28.94 2.69 -21.88
N ASN A 391 -30.19 2.51 -22.31
CA ASN A 391 -31.38 2.62 -21.46
C ASN A 391 -31.71 1.34 -20.67
N SER A 392 -30.87 0.31 -20.71
CA SER A 392 -31.04 -0.90 -19.91
C SER A 392 -31.09 -0.59 -18.41
N THR A 393 -31.77 -1.46 -17.65
CA THR A 393 -31.86 -1.33 -16.20
C THR A 393 -30.67 -1.98 -15.52
N GLU A 394 -30.37 -1.56 -14.29
CA GLU A 394 -29.35 -2.20 -13.47
C GLU A 394 -29.68 -3.68 -13.19
N GLU A 395 -30.96 -3.99 -12.97
CA GLU A 395 -31.45 -5.36 -12.74
C GLU A 395 -31.18 -6.29 -13.94
N GLU A 396 -31.35 -5.80 -15.17
CA GLU A 396 -30.99 -6.56 -16.37
C GLU A 396 -29.52 -6.95 -16.37
N VAL A 397 -28.62 -6.01 -16.05
CA VAL A 397 -27.18 -6.26 -15.96
C VAL A 397 -26.87 -7.29 -14.87
N LEU A 398 -27.48 -7.15 -13.69
CA LEU A 398 -27.29 -8.05 -12.56
C LEU A 398 -27.74 -9.49 -12.89
N ASN A 399 -28.83 -9.65 -13.64
CA ASN A 399 -29.31 -10.96 -14.08
C ASN A 399 -28.30 -11.66 -15.01
N TYR A 400 -27.69 -10.93 -15.95
CA TYR A 400 -26.61 -11.49 -16.77
C TYR A 400 -25.39 -11.89 -15.95
N ILE A 401 -25.02 -11.07 -14.96
CA ILE A 401 -23.91 -11.38 -14.05
C ILE A 401 -24.21 -12.64 -13.25
N SER A 402 -25.42 -12.79 -12.70
CA SER A 402 -25.84 -13.99 -11.97
C SER A 402 -25.72 -15.23 -12.84
N ASN A 403 -26.26 -15.19 -14.07
CA ASN A 403 -26.18 -16.30 -15.00
C ASN A 403 -24.71 -16.70 -15.30
N PHE A 404 -23.83 -15.72 -15.51
CA PHE A 404 -22.41 -15.99 -15.74
C PHE A 404 -21.66 -16.44 -14.48
N ASN A 405 -22.09 -16.02 -13.28
CA ASN A 405 -21.54 -16.54 -12.03
C ASN A 405 -21.83 -18.05 -11.88
N ASP A 406 -23.04 -18.46 -12.25
CA ASP A 406 -23.48 -19.86 -12.12
C ASP A 406 -23.00 -20.77 -13.28
N ASP A 407 -22.64 -20.19 -14.43
CA ASP A 407 -22.18 -20.95 -15.60
C ASP A 407 -20.76 -21.53 -15.42
N PRO A 408 -20.58 -22.86 -15.34
CA PRO A 408 -19.26 -23.48 -15.16
C PRO A 408 -18.35 -23.36 -16.40
N SER A 409 -18.87 -22.98 -17.57
CA SER A 409 -18.07 -22.71 -18.76
C SER A 409 -17.44 -21.31 -18.76
N VAL A 410 -17.97 -20.41 -17.93
CA VAL A 410 -17.44 -19.06 -17.75
C VAL A 410 -16.50 -19.03 -16.54
N HIS A 411 -15.28 -18.58 -16.78
CA HIS A 411 -14.21 -18.53 -15.78
C HIS A 411 -13.82 -17.09 -15.43
N GLY A 412 -14.17 -16.12 -16.27
CA GLY A 412 -13.98 -14.70 -16.01
C GLY A 412 -15.16 -13.88 -16.50
N ILE A 413 -15.52 -12.84 -15.75
CA ILE A 413 -16.53 -11.86 -16.10
C ILE A 413 -15.87 -10.48 -16.13
N LEU A 414 -16.09 -9.74 -17.20
CA LEU A 414 -15.64 -8.37 -17.35
C LEU A 414 -16.83 -7.45 -17.60
N ILE A 415 -16.94 -6.41 -16.79
CA ILE A 415 -17.89 -5.31 -17.00
C ILE A 415 -17.15 -4.16 -17.67
N GLN A 416 -17.56 -3.80 -18.88
CA GLN A 416 -16.91 -2.71 -19.61
C GLN A 416 -17.35 -1.35 -19.06
N LEU A 417 -16.38 -0.62 -18.51
CA LEU A 417 -16.57 0.74 -18.00
C LEU A 417 -16.28 1.82 -19.07
N PRO A 418 -16.82 3.05 -18.91
CA PRO A 418 -17.79 3.43 -17.88
C PRO A 418 -19.21 2.96 -18.22
N LEU A 419 -19.99 2.70 -17.17
CA LEU A 419 -21.42 2.42 -17.29
C LEU A 419 -22.22 3.72 -17.49
N PRO A 420 -23.46 3.64 -18.01
CA PRO A 420 -24.37 4.78 -18.04
C PRO A 420 -24.58 5.42 -16.68
N SER A 421 -24.80 6.74 -16.63
CA SER A 421 -24.81 7.52 -15.38
C SER A 421 -25.94 7.19 -14.41
N HIS A 422 -27.02 6.54 -14.88
CA HIS A 422 -28.13 6.10 -14.03
C HIS A 422 -27.87 4.78 -13.30
N MET A 423 -26.79 4.06 -13.63
CA MET A 423 -26.43 2.79 -12.98
C MET A 423 -25.44 2.99 -11.85
N ASN A 424 -25.58 2.18 -10.80
CA ASN A 424 -24.60 2.09 -9.73
C ASN A 424 -23.47 1.11 -10.13
N GLU A 425 -22.38 1.66 -10.66
CA GLU A 425 -21.18 0.90 -11.04
C GLU A 425 -20.66 0.01 -9.90
N GLN A 426 -20.72 0.47 -8.64
CA GLN A 426 -20.25 -0.32 -7.52
C GLN A 426 -21.14 -1.52 -7.26
N ASN A 427 -22.46 -1.39 -7.38
CA ASN A 427 -23.37 -2.52 -7.18
C ASN A 427 -23.11 -3.59 -8.25
N ILE A 428 -23.02 -3.18 -9.51
CA ILE A 428 -22.74 -4.06 -10.65
C ILE A 428 -21.39 -4.77 -10.51
N LEU A 429 -20.31 -4.04 -10.19
CA LEU A 429 -18.98 -4.64 -10.03
C LEU A 429 -18.91 -5.60 -8.83
N ASN A 430 -19.67 -5.37 -7.76
CA ASN A 430 -19.70 -6.26 -6.58
C ASN A 430 -20.54 -7.53 -6.81
N ALA A 431 -21.41 -7.55 -7.82
CA ALA A 431 -22.22 -8.72 -8.16
C ALA A 431 -21.39 -9.82 -8.84
N VAL A 432 -20.23 -9.49 -9.42
CA VAL A 432 -19.31 -10.48 -9.98
C VAL A 432 -18.67 -11.26 -8.85
N CYS A 433 -18.81 -12.60 -8.86
CA CYS A 433 -18.18 -13.43 -7.82
C CYS A 433 -16.66 -13.27 -7.87
N ILE A 434 -16.02 -13.30 -6.69
CA ILE A 434 -14.58 -13.03 -6.61
C ILE A 434 -13.74 -14.06 -7.39
N GLU A 435 -14.25 -15.28 -7.55
CA GLU A 435 -13.64 -16.35 -8.31
C GLU A 435 -13.57 -16.03 -9.80
N LYS A 436 -14.49 -15.21 -10.33
CA LYS A 436 -14.57 -14.82 -11.74
C LYS A 436 -14.27 -13.33 -12.00
N ASP A 437 -13.92 -12.55 -10.98
CA ASP A 437 -13.48 -11.14 -11.09
C ASP A 437 -12.07 -11.01 -11.71
N VAL A 438 -11.93 -11.39 -12.98
CA VAL A 438 -10.63 -11.43 -13.67
C VAL A 438 -10.05 -10.04 -13.94
N ASP A 439 -10.84 -8.96 -13.79
CA ASP A 439 -10.36 -7.58 -13.83
C ASP A 439 -9.84 -7.09 -12.46
N GLY A 440 -10.09 -7.85 -11.39
CA GLY A 440 -9.49 -7.66 -10.06
C GLY A 440 -10.05 -6.47 -9.26
N PHE A 441 -11.24 -5.98 -9.59
CA PHE A 441 -11.83 -4.78 -8.96
C PHE A 441 -12.76 -5.08 -7.78
N HIS A 442 -13.00 -6.36 -7.47
CA HIS A 442 -13.74 -6.74 -6.28
C HIS A 442 -12.99 -6.23 -5.03
N PRO A 443 -13.66 -5.57 -4.06
CA PRO A 443 -12.95 -4.93 -2.95
C PRO A 443 -12.15 -5.94 -2.12
N LEU A 444 -12.58 -7.20 -2.02
CA LEU A 444 -11.81 -8.25 -1.35
C LEU A 444 -10.46 -8.54 -2.04
N ASN A 445 -10.37 -8.47 -3.37
CA ASN A 445 -9.08 -8.55 -4.09
C ASN A 445 -8.18 -7.37 -3.73
N ILE A 446 -8.71 -6.14 -3.75
CA ILE A 446 -7.94 -4.94 -3.38
C ILE A 446 -7.53 -4.93 -1.90
N GLY A 447 -8.39 -5.41 -1.01
CA GLY A 447 -8.09 -5.53 0.41
C GLY A 447 -6.98 -6.54 0.69
N ARG A 448 -7.07 -7.73 0.08
CA ARG A 448 -5.98 -8.71 0.09
C ARG A 448 -4.70 -8.10 -0.49
N LEU A 449 -4.80 -7.35 -1.59
CA LEU A 449 -3.66 -6.61 -2.18
C LEU A 449 -3.04 -5.61 -1.19
N ALA A 450 -3.84 -4.85 -0.44
CA ALA A 450 -3.33 -3.87 0.52
C ALA A 450 -2.69 -4.50 1.76
N MET A 451 -3.12 -5.70 2.15
CA MET A 451 -2.66 -6.39 3.35
C MET A 451 -1.44 -7.28 3.04
N ARG A 452 -0.33 -7.07 3.76
CA ARG A 452 0.87 -7.91 3.65
C ARG A 452 0.59 -9.33 4.14
N GLY A 453 1.19 -10.30 3.47
CA GLY A 453 1.06 -11.72 3.78
C GLY A 453 -0.22 -12.38 3.25
N ARG A 454 -1.12 -11.60 2.62
CA ARG A 454 -2.34 -12.11 1.99
C ARG A 454 -2.18 -12.08 0.48
N GLU A 455 -2.74 -13.05 -0.23
CA GLU A 455 -2.73 -13.03 -1.70
C GLU A 455 -4.14 -12.81 -2.27
N PRO A 456 -4.33 -11.83 -3.17
CA PRO A 456 -5.58 -11.69 -3.89
C PRO A 456 -5.76 -12.84 -4.89
N LEU A 457 -7.01 -13.13 -5.26
CA LEU A 457 -7.25 -14.10 -6.35
C LEU A 457 -6.84 -13.48 -7.68
N PHE A 458 -7.11 -12.18 -7.84
CA PHE A 458 -6.75 -11.42 -9.02
C PHE A 458 -6.17 -10.07 -8.65
N VAL A 459 -5.17 -9.65 -9.42
CA VAL A 459 -4.61 -8.30 -9.37
C VAL A 459 -5.16 -7.52 -10.58
N PRO A 460 -5.58 -6.26 -10.40
CA PRO A 460 -6.00 -5.39 -11.49
C PRO A 460 -5.09 -5.42 -12.72
N CYS A 461 -5.68 -5.65 -13.90
CA CYS A 461 -4.93 -5.98 -15.11
C CYS A 461 -3.90 -4.91 -15.51
N THR A 462 -4.30 -3.63 -15.53
CA THR A 462 -3.42 -2.54 -15.93
C THR A 462 -2.25 -2.33 -14.94
N PRO A 463 -2.49 -2.22 -13.62
CA PRO A 463 -1.43 -2.21 -12.61
C PRO A 463 -0.50 -3.43 -12.69
N LYS A 464 -1.05 -4.64 -12.82
CA LYS A 464 -0.27 -5.87 -12.99
C LYS A 464 0.63 -5.78 -14.22
N GLY A 465 0.10 -5.28 -15.34
CA GLY A 465 0.85 -5.05 -16.58
C GLY A 465 1.98 -4.04 -16.42
N CYS A 466 1.77 -2.97 -15.65
CA CYS A 466 2.83 -1.99 -15.35
C CYS A 466 4.00 -2.65 -14.62
N ILE A 467 3.70 -3.46 -13.60
CA ILE A 467 4.72 -4.16 -12.80
C ILE A 467 5.42 -5.24 -13.62
N GLU A 468 4.68 -6.00 -14.45
CA GLU A 468 5.25 -6.99 -15.35
C GLU A 468 6.23 -6.36 -16.35
N LEU A 469 5.93 -5.17 -16.88
CA LEU A 469 6.87 -4.43 -17.73
C LEU A 469 8.17 -4.06 -17.00
N LEU A 470 8.08 -3.65 -15.73
CA LEU A 470 9.26 -3.35 -14.93
C LEU A 470 10.12 -4.62 -14.72
N HIS A 471 9.50 -5.75 -14.42
CA HIS A 471 10.18 -7.04 -14.27
C HIS A 471 10.86 -7.52 -15.54
N ARG A 472 10.13 -7.58 -16.66
CA ARG A 472 10.67 -8.01 -17.98
C ARG A 472 11.82 -7.13 -18.46
N TYR A 473 11.86 -5.87 -18.04
CA TYR A 473 12.94 -4.94 -18.34
C TYR A 473 14.05 -4.90 -17.29
N GLY A 474 14.00 -5.76 -16.27
CA GLY A 474 15.03 -5.87 -15.24
C GLY A 474 15.10 -4.67 -14.29
N VAL A 475 14.02 -3.91 -14.15
CA VAL A 475 13.98 -2.73 -13.28
C VAL A 475 13.83 -3.18 -11.83
N ASN A 476 14.87 -2.96 -11.03
CA ASN A 476 14.80 -3.26 -9.60
C ASN A 476 13.90 -2.26 -8.87
N ILE A 477 12.75 -2.72 -8.38
CA ILE A 477 11.74 -1.92 -7.65
C ILE A 477 12.11 -1.75 -6.16
N LYS A 478 12.74 -2.77 -5.56
CA LYS A 478 13.01 -2.82 -4.12
C LYS A 478 13.90 -1.67 -3.64
N GLY A 479 13.40 -0.93 -2.65
CA GLY A 479 14.07 0.20 -2.02
C GLY A 479 14.16 1.46 -2.90
N LYS A 480 13.50 1.48 -4.07
CA LYS A 480 13.39 2.66 -4.92
C LYS A 480 12.29 3.60 -4.43
N ARG A 481 12.43 4.88 -4.76
CA ARG A 481 11.32 5.85 -4.63
C ARG A 481 10.45 5.74 -5.86
N ALA A 482 9.18 5.43 -5.68
CA ALA A 482 8.21 5.41 -6.77
C ALA A 482 7.14 6.49 -6.56
N VAL A 483 6.72 7.12 -7.63
CA VAL A 483 5.61 8.08 -7.64
C VAL A 483 4.54 7.55 -8.56
N VAL A 484 3.32 7.41 -8.03
CA VAL A 484 2.13 7.13 -8.83
C VAL A 484 1.33 8.41 -8.95
N ILE A 485 1.15 8.91 -10.17
CA ILE A 485 0.41 10.13 -10.47
C ILE A 485 -0.99 9.71 -10.91
N GLY A 486 -1.96 9.96 -10.04
CA GLY A 486 -3.31 9.42 -10.16
C GLY A 486 -3.61 8.41 -9.05
N ARG A 487 -4.83 8.45 -8.52
CA ARG A 487 -5.33 7.58 -7.44
C ARG A 487 -6.70 6.98 -7.79
N SER A 488 -6.90 6.69 -9.07
CA SER A 488 -8.11 6.02 -9.54
C SER A 488 -8.20 4.61 -8.94
N ASN A 489 -9.43 4.12 -8.78
CA ASN A 489 -9.69 2.78 -8.25
C ASN A 489 -9.16 1.67 -9.18
N ILE A 490 -9.10 1.96 -10.48
CA ILE A 490 -8.76 0.98 -11.52
C ILE A 490 -7.26 0.88 -11.83
N VAL A 491 -6.48 1.95 -11.60
CA VAL A 491 -5.05 1.97 -11.93
C VAL A 491 -4.21 2.54 -10.79
N GLY A 492 -4.44 3.80 -10.42
CA GLY A 492 -3.51 4.53 -9.55
C GLY A 492 -3.32 3.87 -8.19
N MET A 493 -4.43 3.58 -7.49
CA MET A 493 -4.34 2.96 -6.16
C MET A 493 -3.75 1.54 -6.19
N PRO A 494 -4.22 0.60 -7.06
CA PRO A 494 -3.63 -0.73 -7.06
C PRO A 494 -2.17 -0.75 -7.53
N ALA A 495 -1.75 0.13 -8.44
CA ALA A 495 -0.35 0.26 -8.83
C ALA A 495 0.53 0.72 -7.65
N ALA A 496 0.03 1.67 -6.84
CA ALA A 496 0.71 2.10 -5.63
C ALA A 496 0.85 0.96 -4.59
N LEU A 497 -0.18 0.11 -4.46
CA LEU A 497 -0.14 -1.05 -3.55
C LEU A 497 0.85 -2.12 -4.04
N LEU A 498 0.90 -2.40 -5.35
CA LEU A 498 1.84 -3.37 -5.92
C LEU A 498 3.30 -2.91 -5.74
N LEU A 499 3.60 -1.65 -6.04
CA LEU A 499 4.94 -1.09 -5.81
C LEU A 499 5.34 -1.19 -4.32
N GLN A 500 4.40 -0.93 -3.40
CA GLN A 500 4.65 -1.11 -1.97
C GLN A 500 4.90 -2.58 -1.61
N ARG A 501 4.16 -3.54 -2.17
CA ARG A 501 4.40 -4.98 -1.96
C ARG A 501 5.82 -5.38 -2.36
N GLU A 502 6.36 -4.75 -3.40
CA GLU A 502 7.73 -4.96 -3.87
C GLU A 502 8.78 -4.08 -3.19
N ASP A 503 8.49 -3.62 -1.97
CA ASP A 503 9.43 -2.85 -1.16
C ASP A 503 9.85 -1.48 -1.77
N ALA A 504 9.05 -0.89 -2.65
CA ALA A 504 9.24 0.52 -3.03
C ALA A 504 8.67 1.47 -1.99
N THR A 505 9.32 2.62 -1.84
CA THR A 505 8.78 3.77 -1.10
C THR A 505 7.89 4.56 -2.05
N VAL A 506 6.58 4.52 -1.82
CA VAL A 506 5.60 5.05 -2.78
C VAL A 506 5.00 6.36 -2.29
N SER A 507 4.95 7.36 -3.18
CA SER A 507 4.16 8.59 -3.01
C SER A 507 3.02 8.61 -4.03
N VAL A 508 1.80 8.91 -3.58
CA VAL A 508 0.62 9.00 -4.46
C VAL A 508 0.28 10.47 -4.70
N VAL A 509 0.53 10.95 -5.91
CA VAL A 509 0.26 12.32 -6.37
C VAL A 509 -1.14 12.38 -7.00
N HIS A 510 -1.89 13.45 -6.74
CA HIS A 510 -3.24 13.63 -7.24
C HIS A 510 -3.57 15.13 -7.43
N SER A 511 -4.78 15.43 -7.91
CA SER A 511 -5.18 16.80 -8.28
C SER A 511 -5.24 17.82 -7.12
N ARG A 512 -5.07 17.38 -5.86
CA ARG A 512 -4.98 18.28 -4.69
C ARG A 512 -3.54 18.37 -4.14
N THR A 513 -2.61 17.65 -4.74
CA THR A 513 -1.19 17.71 -4.39
C THR A 513 -0.64 19.08 -4.72
N LYS A 514 -0.01 19.73 -3.74
CA LYS A 514 0.70 20.99 -3.96
C LYS A 514 2.10 20.71 -4.51
N LYS A 515 2.44 21.39 -5.61
CA LYS A 515 3.72 21.27 -6.31
C LYS A 515 4.08 19.82 -6.65
N PRO A 516 3.23 19.10 -7.41
CA PRO A 516 3.44 17.70 -7.77
C PRO A 516 4.79 17.45 -8.46
N GLU A 517 5.32 18.44 -9.17
CA GLU A 517 6.63 18.42 -9.84
C GLU A 517 7.80 18.19 -8.87
N GLU A 518 7.75 18.78 -7.66
CA GLU A 518 8.82 18.63 -6.67
C GLU A 518 8.91 17.19 -6.12
N ILE A 519 7.76 16.52 -5.99
CA ILE A 519 7.67 15.14 -5.51
C ILE A 519 8.09 14.19 -6.63
N THR A 520 7.58 14.40 -7.84
CA THR A 520 7.86 13.57 -9.01
C THR A 520 9.36 13.57 -9.34
N LYS A 521 10.05 14.70 -9.18
CA LYS A 521 11.48 14.84 -9.46
C LYS A 521 12.40 14.06 -8.51
N GLN A 522 11.85 13.48 -7.45
CA GLN A 522 12.58 12.62 -6.51
C GLN A 522 12.45 11.11 -6.84
N ALA A 523 11.57 10.77 -7.79
CA ALA A 523 11.21 9.38 -8.10
C ALA A 523 12.25 8.68 -8.97
N ASP A 524 12.58 7.45 -8.62
CA ASP A 524 13.31 6.53 -9.49
C ASP A 524 12.37 5.82 -10.47
N ILE A 525 11.09 5.66 -10.10
CA ILE A 525 10.03 5.03 -10.91
C ILE A 525 8.80 5.95 -10.91
N ILE A 526 8.26 6.27 -12.08
CA ILE A 526 7.05 7.08 -12.24
C ILE A 526 6.00 6.25 -12.98
N ILE A 527 4.81 6.10 -12.39
CA ILE A 527 3.62 5.58 -13.08
C ILE A 527 2.63 6.73 -13.24
N ALA A 528 2.40 7.18 -14.48
CA ALA A 528 1.46 8.25 -14.80
C ALA A 528 0.12 7.67 -15.26
N ALA A 529 -0.95 7.95 -14.53
CA ALA A 529 -2.29 7.39 -14.74
C ALA A 529 -3.38 8.42 -14.40
N VAL A 530 -3.29 9.61 -15.00
CA VAL A 530 -4.21 10.74 -14.79
C VAL A 530 -5.19 10.94 -15.95
N GLY A 531 -4.88 10.46 -17.15
CA GLY A 531 -5.70 10.70 -18.35
C GLY A 531 -5.69 12.17 -18.77
N GLN A 532 -4.52 12.81 -18.76
CA GLN A 532 -4.34 14.19 -19.18
C GLN A 532 -3.13 14.31 -20.11
N PRO A 533 -3.32 14.68 -21.39
CA PRO A 533 -2.26 14.63 -22.39
C PRO A 533 -1.08 15.53 -22.02
N ASN A 534 0.13 14.96 -22.02
CA ASN A 534 1.40 15.67 -21.83
C ASN A 534 1.52 16.50 -20.53
N MET A 535 0.77 16.14 -19.49
CA MET A 535 0.80 16.82 -18.19
C MET A 535 2.17 16.73 -17.52
N VAL A 536 2.81 15.56 -17.54
CA VAL A 536 4.13 15.36 -16.94
C VAL A 536 5.20 15.81 -17.94
N ARG A 537 5.90 16.90 -17.61
CA ARG A 537 6.96 17.49 -18.42
C ARG A 537 8.33 16.94 -18.04
N GLY A 538 9.32 17.12 -18.92
CA GLY A 538 10.73 16.76 -18.69
C GLY A 538 11.28 17.28 -17.37
N SER A 539 10.90 18.50 -16.98
CA SER A 539 11.36 19.15 -15.75
C SER A 539 10.90 18.45 -14.45
N TRP A 540 9.88 17.59 -14.52
CA TRP A 540 9.37 16.81 -13.39
C TRP A 540 10.15 15.51 -13.19
N ILE A 541 10.97 15.11 -14.16
CA ILE A 541 11.57 13.78 -14.21
C ILE A 541 12.96 13.85 -13.60
N LYS A 542 13.24 12.92 -12.66
CA LYS A 542 14.58 12.68 -12.17
C LYS A 542 15.42 12.06 -13.31
N PRO A 543 16.61 12.58 -13.60
CA PRO A 543 17.52 11.91 -14.52
C PRO A 543 17.73 10.43 -14.17
N GLY A 544 17.62 9.56 -15.16
CA GLY A 544 17.71 8.12 -14.99
C GLY A 544 16.49 7.45 -14.35
N ALA A 545 15.34 8.13 -14.25
CA ALA A 545 14.09 7.50 -13.80
C ALA A 545 13.50 6.55 -14.85
N VAL A 546 12.76 5.55 -14.40
CA VAL A 546 11.93 4.69 -15.26
C VAL A 546 10.50 5.22 -15.27
N ILE A 547 9.89 5.30 -16.46
CA ILE A 547 8.56 5.87 -16.65
C ILE A 547 7.63 4.85 -17.30
N ILE A 548 6.50 4.60 -16.63
CA ILE A 548 5.35 3.87 -17.17
C ILE A 548 4.22 4.89 -17.38
N ASP A 549 3.90 5.17 -18.64
CA ASP A 549 2.82 6.05 -19.05
C ASP A 549 1.58 5.20 -19.39
N VAL A 550 0.57 5.29 -18.54
CA VAL A 550 -0.68 4.55 -18.67
C VAL A 550 -1.72 5.35 -19.45
N GLY A 551 -1.55 6.67 -19.56
CA GLY A 551 -2.49 7.56 -20.23
C GLY A 551 -2.68 7.22 -21.70
N ILE A 552 -3.92 7.30 -22.18
CA ILE A 552 -4.25 7.20 -23.60
C ILE A 552 -5.25 8.30 -23.92
N ASN A 553 -4.75 9.38 -24.51
CA ASN A 553 -5.51 10.61 -24.72
C ASN A 553 -5.57 10.92 -26.23
N PRO A 554 -6.76 11.02 -26.85
CA PRO A 554 -6.88 11.51 -28.23
C PRO A 554 -6.62 13.01 -28.27
N VAL A 555 -5.75 13.44 -29.17
CA VAL A 555 -5.45 14.85 -29.46
C VAL A 555 -5.59 15.06 -30.95
N GLU A 556 -6.28 16.14 -31.34
CA GLU A 556 -6.49 16.49 -32.75
C GLU A 556 -5.16 16.55 -33.50
N ASP A 557 -5.15 15.94 -34.69
CA ASP A 557 -4.00 15.94 -35.57
C ASP A 557 -4.48 15.85 -37.00
N ALA A 558 -4.50 17.00 -37.69
CA ALA A 558 -4.91 17.10 -39.08
C ALA A 558 -4.02 16.29 -40.04
N LYS A 559 -2.82 15.88 -39.61
CA LYS A 559 -1.92 15.03 -40.40
C LYS A 559 -2.19 13.54 -40.20
N SER A 560 -2.97 13.17 -39.17
CA SER A 560 -3.37 11.79 -38.93
C SER A 560 -4.55 11.40 -39.83
N PRO A 561 -4.53 10.21 -40.47
CA PRO A 561 -5.67 9.71 -41.24
C PRO A 561 -6.98 9.60 -40.45
N ARG A 562 -6.90 9.57 -39.11
CA ARG A 562 -8.06 9.50 -38.20
C ARG A 562 -8.53 10.88 -37.71
N GLY A 563 -7.83 11.96 -38.08
CA GLY A 563 -8.06 13.32 -37.56
C GLY A 563 -7.54 13.55 -36.13
N TYR A 564 -6.99 12.51 -35.49
CA TYR A 564 -6.40 12.57 -34.14
C TYR A 564 -5.22 11.60 -34.00
N LYS A 565 -4.34 11.89 -33.05
CA LYS A 565 -3.29 10.97 -32.57
C LYS A 565 -3.53 10.64 -31.09
N LEU A 566 -3.05 9.49 -30.65
CA LEU A 566 -3.08 9.11 -29.24
C LEU A 566 -1.76 9.51 -28.58
N VAL A 567 -1.84 10.21 -27.46
CA VAL A 567 -0.67 10.61 -26.65
C VAL A 567 -0.88 10.21 -25.20
N GLY A 568 0.21 10.02 -24.47
CA GLY A 568 0.19 9.66 -23.06
C GLY A 568 0.02 10.85 -22.12
N ASP A 569 0.10 10.57 -20.83
CA ASP A 569 0.09 11.58 -19.77
C ASP A 569 1.45 12.29 -19.65
N VAL A 570 2.50 11.69 -20.19
CA VAL A 570 3.88 12.19 -20.17
C VAL A 570 4.25 12.76 -21.54
N CYS A 571 4.93 13.90 -21.55
CA CYS A 571 5.51 14.44 -22.77
C CYS A 571 6.70 13.57 -23.22
N TYR A 572 6.43 12.60 -24.08
CA TYR A 572 7.40 11.57 -24.50
C TYR A 572 8.70 12.16 -25.07
N GLU A 573 8.61 13.21 -25.88
CA GLU A 573 9.77 13.86 -26.52
C GLU A 573 10.74 14.49 -25.51
N GLU A 574 10.22 15.00 -24.39
CA GLU A 574 11.04 15.54 -23.30
C GLU A 574 11.56 14.42 -22.41
N ALA A 575 10.68 13.49 -22.04
CA ALA A 575 10.96 12.43 -21.09
C ALA A 575 11.98 11.42 -21.60
N SER A 576 11.92 11.06 -22.89
CA SER A 576 12.87 10.14 -23.54
C SER A 576 14.32 10.63 -23.55
N LYS A 577 14.56 11.92 -23.30
CA LYS A 577 15.91 12.49 -23.20
C LYS A 577 16.49 12.44 -21.78
N ILE A 578 15.66 12.10 -20.77
CA ILE A 578 16.00 12.21 -19.34
C ILE A 578 15.88 10.86 -18.64
N ALA A 579 14.83 10.10 -18.96
CA ALA A 579 14.54 8.81 -18.34
C ALA A 579 15.63 7.77 -18.68
N SER A 580 15.81 6.76 -17.83
CA SER A 580 16.58 5.56 -18.20
C SER A 580 15.75 4.57 -18.99
N ALA A 581 14.42 4.60 -18.83
CA ALA A 581 13.49 3.83 -19.65
C ALA A 581 12.09 4.45 -19.66
N ILE A 582 11.36 4.32 -20.77
CA ILE A 582 10.01 4.88 -20.92
C ILE A 582 9.12 4.01 -21.82
N THR A 583 7.85 3.83 -21.45
CA THR A 583 6.83 3.23 -22.32
C THR A 583 6.30 4.24 -23.34
N PRO A 584 6.17 3.88 -24.64
CA PRO A 584 5.53 4.75 -25.62
C PRO A 584 4.00 4.71 -25.49
N VAL A 585 3.34 5.75 -25.97
CA VAL A 585 1.89 5.77 -26.16
C VAL A 585 1.59 6.14 -27.61
N PRO A 586 0.89 5.27 -28.38
CA PRO A 586 0.45 3.91 -28.03
C PRO A 586 1.61 2.89 -28.02
N GLY A 587 1.33 1.67 -27.54
CA GLY A 587 2.27 0.53 -27.62
C GLY A 587 2.96 0.15 -26.31
N GLY A 588 2.80 0.95 -25.25
CA GLY A 588 3.25 0.64 -23.90
C GLY A 588 2.25 -0.22 -23.12
N VAL A 589 1.49 0.40 -22.22
CA VAL A 589 0.67 -0.30 -21.23
C VAL A 589 -0.60 -0.94 -21.81
N GLY A 590 -1.25 -0.32 -22.79
CA GLY A 590 -2.54 -0.80 -23.33
C GLY A 590 -2.55 -2.28 -23.77
N PRO A 591 -1.58 -2.75 -24.58
CA PRO A 591 -1.47 -4.18 -24.93
C PRO A 591 -1.29 -5.11 -23.72
N MET A 592 -0.60 -4.66 -22.67
CA MET A 592 -0.39 -5.42 -21.45
C MET A 592 -1.69 -5.63 -20.68
N THR A 593 -2.58 -4.65 -20.64
CA THR A 593 -3.87 -4.79 -19.95
C THR A 593 -4.67 -5.97 -20.48
N ILE A 594 -4.72 -6.15 -21.81
CA ILE A 594 -5.44 -7.28 -22.44
C ILE A 594 -4.71 -8.60 -22.16
N ALA A 595 -3.38 -8.64 -22.24
CA ALA A 595 -2.61 -9.84 -21.92
C ALA A 595 -2.80 -10.28 -20.46
N MET A 596 -2.82 -9.34 -19.51
CA MET A 596 -3.04 -9.62 -18.10
C MET A 596 -4.47 -10.09 -17.80
N LEU A 597 -5.47 -9.57 -18.52
CA LEU A 597 -6.85 -10.04 -18.44
C LEU A 597 -6.94 -11.52 -18.83
N LEU A 598 -6.38 -11.89 -19.99
CA LEU A 598 -6.36 -13.27 -20.47
C LEU A 598 -5.59 -14.20 -19.52
N LEU A 599 -4.47 -13.71 -18.97
CA LEU A 599 -3.71 -14.44 -17.95
C LEU A 599 -4.56 -14.69 -16.69
N ASN A 600 -5.28 -13.67 -16.20
CA ASN A 600 -6.18 -13.83 -15.06
C ASN A 600 -7.32 -14.81 -15.39
N THR A 601 -7.89 -14.78 -16.59
CA THR A 601 -8.90 -15.77 -17.04
C THR A 601 -8.34 -17.19 -17.05
N LEU A 602 -7.11 -17.39 -17.56
CA LEU A 602 -6.43 -18.68 -17.50
C LEU A 602 -6.23 -19.14 -16.05
N ILE A 603 -5.68 -18.29 -15.18
CA ILE A 603 -5.49 -18.60 -13.75
C ILE A 603 -6.82 -18.98 -13.08
N SER A 604 -7.90 -18.29 -13.43
CA SER A 604 -9.24 -18.62 -12.94
C SER A 604 -9.66 -20.03 -13.35
N ALA A 605 -9.54 -20.36 -14.64
CA ALA A 605 -9.88 -21.69 -15.15
C ALA A 605 -9.00 -22.78 -14.53
N LYS A 606 -7.70 -22.56 -14.43
CA LYS A 606 -6.76 -23.49 -13.78
C LYS A 606 -7.19 -23.81 -12.35
N ARG A 607 -7.55 -22.79 -11.57
CA ARG A 607 -8.03 -22.94 -10.20
C ARG A 607 -9.39 -23.64 -10.11
N ALA A 608 -10.35 -23.31 -10.97
CA ALA A 608 -11.67 -23.92 -10.99
C ALA A 608 -11.62 -25.44 -11.29
N HIS A 609 -10.64 -25.86 -12.10
CA HIS A 609 -10.46 -27.25 -12.53
C HIS A 609 -9.27 -27.97 -11.87
N ASN A 610 -8.67 -27.38 -10.82
CA ASN A 610 -7.48 -27.90 -10.13
C ASN A 610 -6.33 -28.30 -11.08
N PHE A 611 -6.16 -27.55 -12.18
CA PHE A 611 -5.16 -27.81 -13.20
C PHE A 611 -3.86 -27.06 -12.88
N GLN A 612 -2.77 -27.80 -12.66
CA GLN A 612 -1.45 -27.25 -12.30
C GLN A 612 -0.65 -26.87 -13.53
#